data_AF-M3BXI1-F1
#
_entry.id   AF-M3BXI1-F1
#
_cell.length_a   1.000
_cell.length_b   1.000
_cell.length_c   1.000
_cell.angle_alpha   90.00
_cell.angle_beta   90.00
_cell.angle_gamma   90.00
#
_symmetry.space_group_name_H-M   'P 1'
#
loop_
_entity.id
_entity.type
_entity.pdbx_description
1 polymer ?
#
loop_
_entity_poly.entity_id
_entity_poly.type
_entity_poly.pdbx_seq_one_letter_code
_entity_poly.pdbx_strand_id
1 'polypeptide(L)' 'MCKPAVCGTCQKSTWWGCGSHVPSVMDSINEADRCTCEPKVEKDGKSYPPMGKNPSA' A
#
# COMPACT_ATOMS: atom_id res chain seq x y z
N MET A 1 -8.95 -0.83 10.32
CA MET A 1 -8.63 0.46 9.66
C MET A 1 -7.46 0.27 8.71
N CYS A 2 -7.55 0.73 7.46
CA CYS A 2 -6.36 0.81 6.62
C CYS A 2 -5.52 2.01 7.05
N LYS A 3 -4.20 1.86 7.03
CA LYS A 3 -3.24 2.91 7.40
C LYS A 3 -2.03 2.86 6.46
N PRO A 4 -1.31 3.97 6.28
CA PRO A 4 -0.02 3.95 5.59
C PRO A 4 0.98 3.14 6.42
N ALA A 5 1.84 2.40 5.73
CA ALA A 5 2.89 1.55 6.27
C ALA A 5 4.13 1.63 5.35
N VAL A 6 5.25 1.07 5.78
CA VAL A 6 6.46 0.96 4.96
C VAL A 6 6.65 -0.50 4.57
N CYS A 7 6.93 -0.76 3.29
CA CYS A 7 7.21 -2.11 2.82
C CYS A 7 8.57 -2.56 3.38
N GLY A 8 8.60 -3.67 4.13
CA GLY A 8 9.86 -4.23 4.64
C GLY A 8 10.80 -4.79 3.55
N THR A 9 10.32 -4.95 2.32
CA THR A 9 11.11 -5.49 1.20
C THR A 9 11.76 -4.38 0.37
N CYS A 10 10.97 -3.39 -0.08
CA CYS A 10 11.48 -2.30 -0.94
C CYS A 10 11.62 -0.96 -0.22
N GLN A 11 11.26 -0.89 1.07
CA GLN A 11 11.34 0.31 1.92
C GLN A 11 10.51 1.51 1.42
N LYS A 12 9.65 1.31 0.42
CA LYS A 12 8.69 2.30 -0.10
C LYS A 12 7.38 2.30 0.68
N SER A 13 6.60 3.35 0.52
CA SER A 13 5.29 3.48 1.17
C SER A 13 4.30 2.45 0.64
N THR A 14 3.66 1.74 1.54
CA THR A 14 2.57 0.81 1.27
C THR A 14 1.42 1.08 2.24
N TRP A 15 0.40 0.24 2.22
CA TRP A 15 -0.72 0.30 3.14
C TRP A 15 -0.81 -1.01 3.92
N TRP A 16 -1.43 -0.94 5.08
CA TRP A 16 -1.75 -2.09 5.91
C TRP A 16 -3.20 -2.00 6.38
N GLY A 17 -3.93 -3.11 6.32
CA GLY A 17 -5.33 -3.21 6.80
C GLY A 17 -6.23 -4.04 5.89
N CYS A 18 -7.53 -3.76 5.90
CA CYS A 18 -8.56 -4.57 5.24
C CYS A 18 -8.69 -4.38 3.71
N GLY A 19 -7.93 -3.49 3.07
CA GLY A 19 -7.98 -3.31 1.61
C GLY A 19 -9.11 -2.41 1.07
N SER A 20 -10.15 -2.14 1.86
CA SER A 20 -11.27 -1.29 1.40
C SER A 20 -10.91 0.20 1.28
N HIS A 21 -9.91 0.69 2.03
CA HIS A 21 -9.54 2.11 2.05
C HIS A 21 -8.16 2.38 1.44
N VAL A 22 -7.65 1.46 0.61
CA VAL A 22 -6.36 1.61 -0.08
C VAL A 22 -6.29 2.88 -0.93
N PRO A 23 -7.33 3.23 -1.73
CA PRO A 23 -7.32 4.47 -2.49
C PRO A 23 -7.08 5.68 -1.60
N SER A 24 -7.86 5.84 -0.52
CA SER A 24 -7.70 6.98 0.38
C SER A 24 -6.31 7.10 1.01
N VAL A 25 -5.65 5.97 1.30
CA VAL A 25 -4.32 5.95 1.91
C VAL A 25 -3.21 6.18 0.87
N MET A 26 -3.29 5.50 -0.28
CA MET A 26 -2.23 5.51 -1.29
C MET A 26 -2.36 6.68 -2.27
N ASP A 27 -3.56 7.19 -2.55
CA ASP A 27 -3.77 8.29 -3.50
C ASP A 27 -3.08 9.58 -3.02
N SER A 28 -2.96 9.77 -1.70
CA SER A 28 -2.19 10.85 -1.07
C SER A 28 -0.66 10.73 -1.23
N ILE A 29 -0.15 9.58 -1.68
CA ILE A 29 1.27 9.29 -1.84
C ILE A 29 1.61 9.30 -3.32
N ASN A 30 2.71 9.94 -3.72
CA ASN A 30 3.15 9.92 -5.12
C ASN A 30 3.48 8.50 -5.59
N GLU A 31 3.18 8.18 -6.85
CA GLU A 31 3.40 6.84 -7.40
C GLU A 31 4.86 6.38 -7.31
N ALA A 32 5.81 7.32 -7.41
CA ALA A 32 7.24 7.05 -7.26
C ALA A 32 7.61 6.57 -5.84
N ASP A 33 6.88 7.01 -4.81
CA ASP A 33 7.10 6.66 -3.41
C ASP A 33 6.29 5.43 -2.97
N ARG A 34 5.32 5.00 -3.78
CA ARG A 34 4.52 3.78 -3.54
C ARG A 34 5.36 2.52 -3.77
N CYS A 35 5.09 1.50 -2.98
CA CYS A 35 5.66 0.18 -3.13
C CYS A 35 5.37 -0.36 -4.54
N THR A 36 6.40 -0.95 -5.16
CA THR A 36 6.32 -1.52 -6.51
C THR A 36 6.38 -3.05 -6.49
N CYS A 37 6.35 -3.66 -5.31
CA CYS A 37 6.35 -5.12 -5.16
C CYS A 37 5.10 -5.74 -5.78
N GLU A 38 5.19 -7.03 -6.12
CA GLU A 38 4.08 -7.84 -6.62
C GLU A 38 3.65 -8.88 -5.55
N PRO A 39 2.37 -9.31 -5.56
CA PRO A 39 1.30 -8.92 -6.47
C PRO A 39 0.65 -7.58 -6.10
N LYS A 40 0.35 -6.76 -7.12
CA LYS A 40 -0.46 -5.56 -6.93
C LYS A 40 -1.92 -5.94 -6.70
N VAL A 41 -2.64 -5.13 -5.91
CA VAL A 41 -4.08 -5.30 -5.71
C VAL A 41 -4.84 -4.34 -6.62
N GLU A 42 -5.88 -4.81 -7.27
CA GLU A 42 -6.78 -3.93 -8.03
C GLU A 42 -7.89 -3.42 -7.10
N LYS A 43 -8.07 -2.10 -7.07
CA LYS A 43 -9.16 -1.47 -6.34
C LYS A 43 -9.69 -0.27 -7.11
N ASP A 44 -11.00 -0.25 -7.33
CA ASP A 44 -11.66 0.86 -8.04
C ASP A 44 -11.08 1.11 -9.45
N GLY A 45 -10.69 0.02 -10.14
CA GLY A 45 -10.05 0.09 -11.47
C GLY A 45 -8.61 0.62 -11.46
N LYS A 46 -7.99 0.83 -10.29
CA LYS A 46 -6.59 1.24 -10.14
C LYS A 46 -5.77 0.12 -9.49
N SER A 47 -4.54 -0.06 -9.94
CA SER A 47 -3.59 -1.01 -9.34
C SER A 47 -2.80 -0.35 -8.22
N TYR A 48 -2.85 -0.93 -7.02
CA TYR A 48 -2.15 -0.48 -5.84
C TYR A 48 -1.11 -1.50 -5.37
N PRO A 49 -0.08 -1.07 -4.62
CA PRO A 49 0.88 -1.99 -4.01
C PRO A 49 0.23 -3.11 -3.19
N PRO A 50 0.94 -4.24 -2.99
CA PRO A 50 0.55 -5.26 -2.03
C PRO A 50 0.51 -4.67 -0.62
N MET A 51 -0.37 -5.25 0.21
CA MET A 51 -0.39 -4.95 1.64
C MET A 51 1.00 -5.21 2.26
N GLY A 52 1.51 -4.22 2.99
CA GLY A 52 2.75 -4.35 3.74
C GLY A 52 2.65 -5.36 4.89
N LYS A 53 3.80 -5.79 5.40
CA LYS A 53 3.85 -6.46 6.71
C LYS A 53 3.51 -5.44 7.80
N ASN A 54 2.89 -5.93 8.87
CA ASN A 54 2.42 -5.10 9.98
C ASN A 54 3.57 -4.23 10.50
N PRO A 55 3.47 -2.88 10.49
CA PRO A 55 4.57 -2.00 10.91
C PRO A 55 4.88 -2.06 12.41
N SER A 56 4.11 -2.84 13.18
CA SER A 56 4.27 -3.04 14.63
C SER A 56 4.70 -4.46 15.01
N ALA A 57 5.09 -5.29 14.03
CA ALA A 57 5.59 -6.66 14.24
C ALA A 57 7.10 -6.74 14.05
#